data_AF-A0AAW5EXD0-F1
#
_entry.id   AF-A0AAW5EXD0-F1
#
_cell.length_a   1.000
_cell.length_b   1.000
_cell.length_c   1.000
_cell.angle_alpha   90.00
_cell.angle_beta   90.00
_cell.angle_gamma   90.00
#
_symmetry.space_group_name_H-M   'P 1'
#
loop_
_entity.id
_entity.type
_entity.pdbx_description
1 polymer ?
#
loop_
_entity_poly.entity_id
_entity_poly.type
_entity_poly.pdbx_seq_one_letter_code
_entity_poly.pdbx_strand_id
1 'polypeptide(L)' 'MDAEFSRPVAVGRIPVRGMETVIEASDDECRRLAKRLGIPALRNLSCRYRLAPGRDGDVLAEG' A
#
# COMPACT_ATOMS: atom_id res chain seq x y z
N MET A 1 -0.97 11.38 -12.09
CA MET A 1 -0.58 9.96 -12.00
C MET A 1 -1.40 9.39 -10.86
N ASP A 2 -2.57 8.83 -11.17
CA ASP A 2 -3.45 8.24 -10.17
C ASP A 2 -2.78 7.01 -9.55
N ALA A 3 -2.84 6.90 -8.23
CA ALA A 3 -2.22 5.80 -7.52
C ALA A 3 -3.08 4.52 -7.73
N GLU A 4 -2.66 3.66 -8.65
CA GLU A 4 -3.35 2.41 -9.04
C GLU A 4 -3.35 1.34 -7.94
N PHE A 5 -2.52 1.48 -6.91
CA PHE A 5 -2.45 0.57 -5.77
C PHE A 5 -2.09 1.36 -4.51
N SER A 6 -3.07 2.07 -3.96
CA SER A 6 -2.89 2.86 -2.74
C SER A 6 -4.09 2.76 -1.82
N ARG A 7 -3.83 2.79 -0.52
CA ARG A 7 -4.84 2.90 0.52
C ARG A 7 -4.45 4.07 1.42
N PRO A 8 -5.17 5.20 1.36
CA PRO A 8 -4.91 6.34 2.23
C PRO A 8 -5.06 5.95 3.69
N VAL A 9 -4.08 6.30 4.51
CA VAL A 9 -4.11 6.10 5.95
C VAL A 9 -4.03 7.45 6.63
N ALA A 10 -4.99 7.77 7.49
CA ALA A 10 -4.92 8.97 8.32
C ALA A 10 -3.79 8.80 9.34
N VAL A 11 -2.86 9.76 9.41
CA VAL A 11 -1.69 9.70 10.30
C VAL A 11 -2.09 9.47 11.77
N GLY A 12 -3.16 10.11 12.23
CA GLY A 12 -3.69 9.92 13.59
C GLY A 12 -4.22 8.51 13.90
N ARG A 13 -4.38 7.63 12.91
CA ARG A 13 -4.71 6.21 13.13
C ARG A 13 -3.50 5.33 13.37
N ILE A 14 -2.28 5.82 13.14
CA ILE A 14 -1.04 5.07 13.40
C ILE A 14 -0.76 5.15 14.91
N PRO A 15 -0.90 4.03 15.66
CA PRO A 15 -0.64 4.04 17.09
C PRO A 15 0.87 4.15 17.34
N VAL A 16 1.25 4.62 18.53
CA VAL A 16 2.67 4.81 18.92
C VAL A 16 3.50 3.52 18.75
N ARG A 17 2.90 2.35 18.99
CA ARG A 17 3.53 1.03 18.80
C ARG A 17 3.71 0.61 17.33
N GLY A 18 3.19 1.41 16.39
CA GLY A 18 3.02 1.08 15.00
C GLY A 18 1.82 0.15 14.74
N MET A 19 1.45 0.02 13.47
CA MET A 19 0.45 -0.94 13.02
C MET A 19 0.89 -1.65 11.75
N GLU A 20 0.52 -2.91 11.64
CA GLU A 20 0.63 -3.66 10.40
C GLU A 20 -0.62 -3.42 9.56
N THR A 21 -0.43 -3.26 8.26
CA THR A 21 -1.53 -3.23 7.32
C THR A 21 -1.18 -4.07 6.10
N VAL A 22 -2.21 -4.69 5.55
CA VAL A 22 -2.12 -5.46 4.32
C VAL A 22 -3.07 -4.81 3.35
N ILE A 23 -2.54 -4.46 2.18
CA ILE A 23 -3.33 -3.98 1.07
C ILE A 23 -3.35 -5.06 -0.01
N GLU A 24 -4.53 -5.34 -0.52
CA GLU A 24 -4.75 -6.29 -1.60
C GLU A 24 -5.32 -5.54 -2.80
N ALA A 25 -4.80 -5.89 -3.98
CA ALA A 25 -5.22 -5.26 -5.22
C ALA A 25 -6.56 -5.86 -5.61
N SER A 26 -7.52 -4.99 -5.87
CA SER A 26 -8.78 -5.42 -6.50
C SER A 26 -8.51 -5.93 -7.92
N ASP A 27 -9.45 -6.70 -8.46
CA ASP A 27 -9.37 -7.20 -9.84
C ASP A 27 -9.17 -6.07 -10.87
N ASP A 28 -9.76 -4.91 -10.63
CA ASP A 28 -9.63 -3.76 -11.53
C ASP A 28 -8.24 -3.13 -11.44
N GLU A 29 -7.70 -2.96 -10.23
CA GLU A 29 -6.31 -2.51 -10.01
C GLU A 29 -5.32 -3.51 -10.63
N CYS A 30 -5.53 -4.81 -10.47
CA CYS A 30 -4.73 -5.85 -11.11
C CYS A 30 -4.72 -5.74 -12.65
N ARG A 31 -5.86 -5.46 -13.29
CA ARG A 31 -5.94 -5.26 -14.75
C ARG A 31 -5.17 -4.03 -15.21
N ARG A 32 -5.33 -2.90 -14.51
CA ARG A 32 -4.61 -1.66 -14.83
C ARG A 32 -3.10 -1.83 -14.66
N LEU A 33 -2.69 -2.47 -13.56
CA LEU A 33 -1.30 -2.80 -13.29
C LEU A 33 -0.72 -3.76 -14.32
N ALA A 34 -1.45 -4.82 -14.71
CA ALA A 34 -1.00 -5.74 -15.75
C ALA A 34 -0.73 -5.00 -17.07
N LYS A 35 -1.63 -4.08 -17.46
CA LYS A 35 -1.46 -3.22 -18.63
C LYS A 35 -0.25 -2.30 -18.50
N ARG A 36 -0.02 -1.68 -17.34
CA ARG A 36 1.14 -0.81 -17.09
C ARG A 36 2.47 -1.58 -17.10
N LEU A 37 2.47 -2.80 -16.57
CA LEU A 37 3.66 -3.65 -16.48
C LEU A 37 3.94 -4.44 -17.77
N GLY A 38 3.02 -4.45 -18.73
CA GLY A 38 3.19 -5.18 -19.99
C GLY A 38 3.13 -6.71 -19.84
N ILE A 39 2.46 -7.21 -18.79
CA ILE A 39 2.31 -8.65 -18.53
C ILE A 39 0.91 -9.12 -18.94
N PRO A 40 0.73 -10.41 -19.32
CA PRO A 40 -0.57 -10.92 -19.78
C PRO A 40 -1.70 -10.75 -18.76
N ALA A 41 -1.41 -10.98 -17.47
CA ALA A 41 -2.35 -10.78 -16.38
C ALA A 41 -1.61 -10.73 -15.04
N LEU A 42 -2.12 -9.93 -14.11
CA LEU A 42 -1.74 -9.95 -12.70
C LEU A 42 -2.84 -10.69 -11.93
N ARG A 43 -2.51 -11.83 -11.32
CA ARG A 43 -3.50 -12.67 -10.62
C ARG A 43 -3.82 -12.17 -9.22
N ASN A 44 -2.79 -11.74 -8.51
CA ASN A 44 -2.91 -11.17 -7.17
C ASN A 44 -1.70 -10.25 -6.96
N LEU A 45 -1.93 -9.13 -6.27
CA LEU A 45 -0.89 -8.31 -5.72
C LEU A 45 -1.30 -7.93 -4.31
N SER A 46 -0.50 -8.32 -3.33
CA SER A 46 -0.64 -7.88 -1.96
C SER A 46 0.65 -7.24 -1.48
N CYS A 47 0.52 -6.22 -0.66
CA CYS A 47 1.65 -5.58 0.01
C CYS A 47 1.34 -5.48 1.48
N ARG A 48 2.24 -6.00 2.30
CA ARG A 48 2.19 -5.86 3.75
C ARG A 48 3.26 -4.87 4.15
N TYR A 49 2.87 -3.87 4.93
CA TYR A 49 3.81 -2.93 5.50
C TYR A 49 3.43 -2.61 6.93
N ARG A 50 4.46 -2.36 7.74
CA ARG A 50 4.36 -1.84 9.08
C ARG A 50 4.51 -0.33 9.01
N LEU A 51 3.48 0.37 9.47
CA LEU A 51 3.54 1.81 9.68
C LEU A 51 3.94 2.09 11.13
N ALA A 52 4.95 2.91 11.33
CA ALA A 52 5.36 3.38 12.64
C ALA A 52 5.64 4.89 12.62
N PRO A 53 5.33 5.63 13.70
CA PRO A 53 5.75 7.02 13.80
C PRO A 53 7.27 7.10 13.91
N GLY A 54 7.87 7.98 13.12
CA GLY A 54 9.29 8.34 13.14
C GLY A 54 9.55 9.56 14.05
N ARG A 55 10.70 10.22 13.83
CA ARG A 55 11.02 11.49 14.50
C ARG A 55 10.34 12.65 13.78
N ASP A 56 10.07 13.73 14.50
CA ASP A 56 9.59 15.01 13.95
C ASP A 56 8.34 14.93 13.06
N GLY A 57 7.46 13.95 13.32
CA GLY A 57 6.20 13.78 12.57
C GLY A 57 6.30 12.90 11.34
N ASP A 58 7.46 12.29 11.09
CA ASP A 58 7.64 11.31 10.02
C ASP A 58 6.80 10.04 10.25
N VAL A 59 6.46 9.37 9.15
CA VAL A 59 5.87 8.03 9.17
C VAL A 59 6.82 7.09 8.44
N LEU A 60 7.32 6.10 9.18
CA LEU A 60 8.13 5.01 8.63
C LEU A 60 7.20 3.93 8.09
N ALA A 61 7.49 3.45 6.89
CA ALA A 61 6.83 2.31 6.27
C ALA A 61 7.88 1.23 5.96
N GLU A 62 7.73 0.07 6.60
CA GLU A 62 8.66 -1.06 6.48
C GLU A 62 7.91 -2.29 5.92
N GLY A 63 8.36 -2.87 4.82
CA GLY A 63 7.71 -4.01 4.14
C GLY A 63 8.53 -4.61 3.02
#